data_AF-A0A8J6BIR2-F1
#
_entry.id   AF-A0A8J6BIR2-F1
#
_cell.length_a   1.000
_cell.length_b   1.000
_cell.length_c   1.000
_cell.angle_alpha   90.00
_cell.angle_beta   90.00
_cell.angle_gamma   90.00
#
_symmetry.space_group_name_H-M   'P 1'
#
loop_
_entity.id
_entity.type
_entity.pdbx_description
1 polymer ?
#
loop_
_entity_poly.entity_id
_entity_poly.type
_entity_poly.pdbx_seq_one_letter_code
_entity_poly.pdbx_strand_id
1 'polypeptide(L)'
;MLSRWNDSQGFLSEYPDLVCEETARYLLLWCYHLESEQKNALMEQVAHQAVVMQFIIEMAKSCNVDPRGCFRLFFQKAKAADEGYFEAFKSELEAFKLRVRLQTESEKSPGALGHNVSFQSDFGNVRTPYLSQQVCMIYICSLFYL
;
A
#
# COMPACT_ATOMS: atom_id res chain seq x y z
N MET A 1 5.80 -16.96 -3.75
CA MET A 1 4.94 -15.82 -4.14
C MET A 1 3.45 -16.14 -4.10
N LEU A 2 2.98 -17.32 -4.55
CA LEU A 2 1.55 -17.70 -4.52
C LEU A 2 0.92 -17.74 -3.11
N SER A 3 1.66 -18.11 -2.05
CA SER A 3 1.13 -18.09 -0.68
C SER A 3 0.72 -16.67 -0.26
N ARG A 4 1.62 -15.68 -0.46
CA ARG A 4 1.37 -14.27 -0.14
C ARG A 4 0.11 -13.72 -0.81
N TRP A 5 -0.16 -14.12 -2.06
CA TRP A 5 -1.37 -13.71 -2.76
C TRP A 5 -2.64 -14.35 -2.18
N ASN A 6 -2.57 -15.62 -1.76
CA ASN A 6 -3.68 -16.29 -1.09
C ASN A 6 -3.97 -15.67 0.28
N ASP A 7 -2.93 -15.35 1.04
CA ASP A 7 -3.04 -14.75 2.38
C ASP A 7 -3.69 -13.37 2.30
N SER A 8 -3.19 -12.50 1.41
CA SER A 8 -3.79 -11.19 1.15
C SER A 8 -5.25 -11.31 0.67
N GLN A 9 -5.57 -12.26 -0.22
CA GLN A 9 -6.93 -12.45 -0.72
C GLN A 9 -7.89 -12.98 0.38
N GLY A 10 -7.41 -13.88 1.24
CA GLY A 10 -8.16 -14.41 2.38
C GLY A 10 -8.49 -13.31 3.37
N PHE A 11 -7.48 -12.52 3.75
CA PHE A 11 -7.65 -11.40 4.67
C PHE A 11 -8.66 -10.35 4.16
N LEU A 12 -8.56 -9.95 2.90
CA LEU A 12 -9.54 -9.02 2.31
C LEU A 12 -10.93 -9.64 2.14
N SER A 13 -11.06 -10.97 2.14
CA SER A 13 -12.37 -11.64 2.16
C SER A 13 -13.01 -11.62 3.54
N GLU A 14 -12.21 -11.65 4.61
CA GLU A 14 -12.69 -11.49 5.99
C GLU A 14 -13.03 -10.03 6.32
N TYR A 15 -12.25 -9.09 5.76
CA TYR A 15 -12.38 -7.64 6.01
C TYR A 15 -12.50 -6.86 4.70
N PRO A 16 -13.61 -7.01 3.95
CA PRO A 16 -13.79 -6.35 2.65
C PRO A 16 -13.84 -4.82 2.76
N ASP A 17 -14.23 -4.27 3.91
CA ASP A 17 -14.27 -2.82 4.14
C ASP A 17 -12.89 -2.15 4.06
N LEU A 18 -11.81 -2.91 4.21
CA LEU A 18 -10.44 -2.40 4.04
C LEU A 18 -10.11 -2.09 2.58
N VAL A 19 -10.86 -2.65 1.63
CA VAL A 19 -10.66 -2.41 0.20
C VAL A 19 -11.24 -1.04 -0.18
N CYS A 20 -10.51 0.02 0.13
CA CYS A 20 -10.90 1.40 -0.18
C CYS A 20 -9.68 2.32 -0.38
N GLU A 21 -9.91 3.51 -0.95
CA GLU A 21 -8.87 4.48 -1.26
C GLU A 21 -8.16 5.01 -0.02
N GLU A 22 -8.89 5.18 1.08
CA GLU A 22 -8.36 5.67 2.34
C GLU A 22 -7.32 4.71 2.92
N THR A 23 -7.58 3.39 2.84
CA THR A 23 -6.62 2.37 3.27
C THR A 23 -5.38 2.39 2.38
N ALA A 24 -5.54 2.44 1.05
CA ALA A 24 -4.40 2.53 0.14
C ALA A 24 -3.53 3.75 0.47
N ARG A 25 -4.15 4.92 0.62
CA ARG A 25 -3.47 6.18 0.96
C ARG A 25 -2.74 6.11 2.30
N TYR A 26 -3.37 5.52 3.32
CA TYR A 26 -2.75 5.32 4.62
C TYR A 26 -1.48 4.47 4.52
N LEU A 27 -1.53 3.33 3.81
CA LEU A 27 -0.37 2.46 3.65
C LEU A 27 0.78 3.14 2.92
N LEU A 28 0.49 3.93 1.88
CA LEU A 28 1.50 4.70 1.16
C LEU A 28 2.21 5.69 2.09
N LEU A 29 1.44 6.47 2.87
CA LEU A 29 1.99 7.42 3.84
C LEU A 29 2.81 6.70 4.92
N TRP A 30 2.35 5.54 5.36
CA TRP A 30 3.06 4.75 6.36
C TRP A 30 4.42 4.28 5.86
N CYS A 31 4.58 3.95 4.57
CA CYS A 31 5.88 3.62 4.00
C CYS A 31 6.92 4.74 4.19
N TYR A 32 6.53 6.00 3.99
CA TYR A 32 7.43 7.14 4.23
C TYR A 32 7.82 7.27 5.70
N HIS A 33 6.86 7.08 6.61
CA HIS A 33 7.16 7.08 8.03
C HIS A 33 8.11 5.95 8.42
N LEU A 34 7.90 4.73 7.91
CA LEU A 34 8.77 3.59 8.16
C LEU A 34 10.20 3.80 7.63
N GLU A 35 10.35 4.43 6.47
CA GLU A 35 11.66 4.78 5.92
C GLU A 35 12.38 5.82 6.79
N SER A 36 11.66 6.83 7.29
CA SER A 36 12.22 7.83 8.21
C SER A 36 12.73 7.20 9.53
N GLU A 37 12.06 6.14 9.99
CA GLU A 37 12.46 5.35 11.15
C GLU A 37 13.51 4.26 10.83
N GLN A 38 14.02 4.21 9.59
CA GLN A 38 14.96 3.20 9.09
C GLN A 38 14.45 1.75 9.20
N LYS A 39 13.13 1.55 9.19
CA LYS A 39 12.48 0.23 9.21
C LYS A 39 12.30 -0.31 7.80
N ASN A 40 13.40 -0.36 7.04
CA ASN A 40 13.39 -0.61 5.58
C ASN A 40 12.74 -1.94 5.20
N ALA A 41 13.01 -3.01 5.95
CA ALA A 41 12.41 -4.33 5.69
C ALA A 41 10.87 -4.29 5.81
N LEU A 42 10.35 -3.61 6.84
CA LEU A 42 8.92 -3.45 7.04
C LEU A 42 8.32 -2.49 5.99
N MET A 43 9.03 -1.42 5.64
CA MET A 43 8.61 -0.50 4.57
C MET A 43 8.38 -1.25 3.26
N GLU A 44 9.29 -2.14 2.84
CA GLU A 44 9.14 -2.90 1.59
C GLU A 44 7.92 -3.82 1.61
N GLN A 45 7.65 -4.43 2.76
CA GLN A 45 6.47 -5.28 2.97
C GLN A 45 5.17 -4.47 2.87
N VAL A 46 5.12 -3.31 3.54
CA VAL A 46 3.95 -2.41 3.49
C VAL A 46 3.78 -1.82 2.08
N ALA A 47 4.88 -1.49 1.40
CA ALA A 47 4.88 -0.96 0.04
C ALA A 47 4.24 -1.95 -0.94
N HIS A 48 4.54 -3.24 -0.81
CA HIS A 48 3.88 -4.28 -1.60
C HIS A 48 2.36 -4.23 -1.40
N GLN A 49 1.88 -4.20 -0.16
CA GLN A 49 0.43 -4.17 0.11
C GLN A 49 -0.23 -2.87 -0.33
N ALA A 50 0.46 -1.73 -0.21
CA ALA A 50 -0.02 -0.43 -0.66
C ALA A 50 -0.27 -0.42 -2.18
N VAL A 51 0.70 -0.92 -2.95
CA VAL A 51 0.60 -1.00 -4.42
C VAL A 51 -0.45 -2.03 -4.85
N VAL A 52 -0.56 -3.16 -4.14
CA VAL A 52 -1.66 -4.13 -4.36
C VAL A 52 -3.03 -3.46 -4.19
N MET A 53 -3.22 -2.69 -3.11
CA MET A 53 -4.48 -1.99 -2.88
C MET A 53 -4.76 -0.96 -3.97
N GLN A 54 -3.75 -0.19 -4.40
CA GLN A 54 -3.89 0.75 -5.52
C GLN A 54 -4.33 0.06 -6.81
N PHE A 55 -3.71 -1.07 -7.16
CA PHE A 55 -4.06 -1.81 -8.38
C PHE A 55 -5.47 -2.40 -8.33
N ILE A 56 -5.94 -2.84 -7.16
CA ILE A 56 -7.33 -3.28 -6.96
C ILE A 56 -8.29 -2.11 -7.23
N ILE A 57 -8.01 -0.92 -6.68
CA ILE A 57 -8.83 0.28 -6.87
C ILE A 57 -8.82 0.71 -8.34
N GLU A 58 -7.66 0.72 -9.00
CA GLU A 58 -7.52 1.13 -10.40
C GLU A 58 -8.28 0.19 -11.34
N MET A 59 -8.23 -1.11 -11.07
CA MET A 59 -9.01 -2.10 -11.80
C MET A 59 -10.52 -1.88 -11.58
N ALA A 60 -10.95 -1.57 -10.35
CA ALA A 60 -12.34 -1.27 -10.04
C ALA A 60 -12.85 -0.04 -10.80
N LYS A 61 -12.04 1.02 -10.85
CA LYS A 61 -12.29 2.23 -11.64
C LYS A 61 -12.42 1.93 -13.12
N SER A 62 -11.49 1.16 -13.67
CA SER A 62 -11.50 0.74 -15.08
C SER A 62 -12.76 -0.07 -15.44
N CYS A 63 -13.27 -0.86 -14.50
CA CYS A 63 -14.48 -1.66 -14.68
C CYS A 63 -15.77 -0.94 -14.24
N ASN A 64 -15.69 0.28 -13.69
CA ASN A 64 -16.79 1.02 -13.10
C ASN A 64 -17.60 0.21 -12.06
N VAL A 65 -16.90 -0.53 -11.20
CA VAL A 65 -17.47 -1.36 -10.13
C VAL A 65 -16.87 -0.96 -8.78
N ASP A 66 -17.54 -1.36 -7.70
CA ASP A 66 -17.00 -1.21 -6.35
C ASP A 66 -15.77 -2.15 -6.16
N PRO A 67 -14.63 -1.65 -5.62
CA PRO A 67 -13.42 -2.44 -5.46
C PRO A 67 -13.59 -3.65 -4.53
N ARG A 68 -14.52 -3.59 -3.57
CA ARG A 68 -14.87 -4.69 -2.66
C ARG A 68 -15.54 -5.84 -3.42
N GLY A 69 -16.18 -5.54 -4.55
CA GLY A 69 -16.80 -6.53 -5.43
C GLY A 69 -15.81 -7.20 -6.38
N CYS A 70 -14.70 -6.53 -6.73
CA CYS A 70 -13.81 -7.00 -7.80
C CYS A 70 -12.39 -7.35 -7.35
N PHE A 71 -11.98 -7.13 -6.10
CA PHE A 71 -10.60 -7.43 -5.67
C PHE A 71 -10.17 -8.87 -5.93
N ARG A 72 -11.09 -9.85 -5.91
CA ARG A 72 -10.77 -11.26 -6.23
C ARG A 72 -10.27 -11.43 -7.66
N LEU A 73 -10.77 -10.63 -8.60
CA LEU A 73 -10.33 -10.64 -9.99
C LEU A 73 -8.87 -10.21 -10.12
N PHE A 74 -8.43 -9.24 -9.31
CA PHE A 74 -7.03 -8.82 -9.25
C PHE A 74 -6.14 -10.01 -8.90
N PHE A 75 -6.47 -10.73 -7.81
CA PHE A 75 -5.67 -11.88 -7.39
C PHE A 75 -5.71 -13.03 -8.40
N GLN A 76 -6.81 -13.22 -9.13
CA GLN A 76 -6.87 -14.18 -10.23
C GLN A 76 -5.90 -13.80 -11.36
N LYS A 77 -5.89 -12.54 -11.79
CA LYS A 77 -4.97 -12.03 -12.82
C LYS A 77 -3.52 -12.08 -12.38
N ALA A 78 -3.24 -11.71 -11.12
CA ALA A 78 -1.90 -11.79 -10.54
C ALA A 78 -1.37 -13.23 -10.47
N LYS A 79 -2.22 -14.20 -10.11
CA LYS A 79 -1.85 -15.63 -10.07
C LYS A 79 -1.68 -16.24 -11.46
N ALA A 80 -2.47 -15.79 -12.43
CA ALA A 80 -2.33 -16.18 -13.83
C ALA A 80 -1.06 -15.62 -14.48
N ALA A 81 -0.32 -14.75 -13.77
CA ALA A 81 0.89 -14.09 -14.24
C ALA A 81 0.70 -13.45 -15.62
N ASP A 82 -0.44 -12.79 -15.83
CA ASP A 82 -0.72 -12.02 -17.04
C ASP A 82 0.44 -11.03 -17.26
N GLU A 83 1.29 -11.32 -18.26
CA GLU A 83 2.67 -10.82 -18.34
C GLU A 83 2.71 -9.29 -18.34
N GLY A 84 1.80 -8.64 -19.06
CA GLY A 84 1.73 -7.18 -19.11
C GLY A 84 1.26 -6.56 -17.78
N TYR A 85 0.29 -7.18 -17.12
CA TYR A 85 -0.27 -6.69 -15.87
C TYR A 85 0.73 -6.84 -14.71
N PHE A 86 1.42 -7.98 -14.66
CA PHE A 86 2.37 -8.29 -13.60
C PHE A 86 3.66 -7.47 -13.72
N GLU A 87 4.15 -7.23 -14.95
CA GLU A 87 5.30 -6.35 -15.15
C GLU A 87 4.96 -4.89 -14.79
N ALA A 88 3.77 -4.40 -15.13
CA ALA A 88 3.31 -3.09 -14.68
C ALA A 88 3.27 -2.99 -13.14
N PHE A 89 2.78 -4.03 -12.46
CA PHE A 89 2.77 -4.11 -11.00
C PHE A 89 4.18 -4.05 -10.40
N LYS A 90 5.12 -4.86 -10.91
CA LYS A 90 6.51 -4.84 -10.42
C LYS A 90 7.18 -3.49 -10.66
N SER A 91 7.00 -2.92 -11.85
CA SER A 91 7.55 -1.62 -12.22
C SER A 91 7.05 -0.54 -11.26
N GLU A 92 5.74 -0.50 -10.99
CA GLU A 92 5.18 0.48 -10.05
C GLU A 92 5.67 0.24 -8.61
N LEU A 93 5.80 -1.01 -8.18
CA LEU A 93 6.32 -1.34 -6.86
C LEU A 93 7.78 -0.89 -6.67
N GLU A 94 8.65 -1.11 -7.66
CA GLU A 94 10.03 -0.61 -7.62
C GLU A 94 10.07 0.91 -7.68
N ALA A 95 9.27 1.54 -8.54
CA ALA A 95 9.18 2.99 -8.64
C ALA A 95 8.71 3.62 -7.31
N PHE A 96 7.74 3.01 -6.65
CA PHE A 96 7.25 3.48 -5.35
C PHE A 96 8.32 3.36 -4.26
N LYS A 97 8.99 2.21 -4.14
CA LYS A 97 10.09 2.03 -3.18
C LYS A 97 11.22 3.04 -3.41
N LEU A 98 11.56 3.32 -4.67
CA LEU A 98 12.57 4.32 -5.00
C LEU A 98 12.14 5.72 -4.55
N ARG A 99 10.89 6.13 -4.80
CA ARG A 99 10.35 7.42 -4.34
C ARG A 99 10.42 7.56 -2.82
N VAL A 100 10.09 6.51 -2.08
CA VAL A 100 10.13 6.50 -0.61
C VAL A 100 11.56 6.67 -0.09
N ARG A 101 12.54 5.95 -0.66
CA ARG A 101 13.95 6.04 -0.28
C ARG A 101 14.57 7.40 -0.57
N LEU A 102 14.31 7.95 -1.77
CA LEU A 102 14.84 9.25 -2.19
C LEU A 102 14.39 10.41 -1.29
N GLN A 103 13.17 10.34 -0.73
CA GLN A 103 12.67 11.35 0.19
C GLN A 103 13.48 11.41 1.50
N THR A 104 14.04 10.30 1.96
CA THR A 104 14.85 10.26 3.17
C THR A 104 16.29 10.71 2.90
N GLU A 105 16.79 10.54 1.68
CA GLU A 105 18.11 11.04 1.26
C GLU A 105 18.11 12.57 1.10
N SER A 106 17.02 13.15 0.57
CA SER A 106 16.91 14.61 0.44
C SER A 106 16.79 15.32 1.79
N GLU A 107 16.16 14.71 2.80
CA GLU A 107 16.10 15.27 4.16
C GLU A 107 17.44 15.20 4.93
N LYS A 108 18.39 14.36 4.49
CA LYS A 108 19.72 14.25 5.11
C LYS A 108 20.73 15.31 4.64
N SER A 109 20.43 16.07 3.58
CA SER A 109 21.30 17.14 3.08
C SER A 109 20.71 18.52 3.44
N PRO A 110 21.35 19.32 4.32
CA PRO A 110 20.89 20.68 4.59
C PRO A 110 21.29 21.60 3.43
N GLY A 111 20.52 21.56 2.35
CA GLY A 111 20.66 22.53 1.26
C GLY A 111 20.28 22.03 -0.12
N ALA A 112 18.98 21.88 -0.41
CA ALA A 112 18.41 22.18 -1.73
C ALA A 112 16.88 22.15 -1.70
N LEU A 113 16.31 23.26 -2.17
CA LEU A 113 14.89 23.57 -2.42
C LEU A 113 13.90 22.40 -2.59
N GLY A 114 12.95 22.34 -1.66
CA GLY A 114 11.52 22.58 -1.91
C GLY A 114 10.87 21.95 -3.15
N HIS A 115 10.38 20.72 -2.99
CA HIS A 115 9.02 20.42 -3.42
C HIS A 115 8.17 20.16 -2.18
N ASN A 116 7.13 20.99 -2.02
CA ASN A 116 6.09 20.83 -1.01
C ASN A 116 5.44 19.44 -1.14
N VAL A 117 5.95 18.45 -0.42
CA VAL A 117 5.07 17.55 0.30
C VAL A 117 5.05 18.11 1.70
N SER A 118 4.19 19.10 1.93
CA SER A 118 3.85 19.51 3.28
C SER A 118 3.46 18.24 4.01
N PHE A 119 4.35 17.77 4.89
CA PHE A 119 4.04 16.84 5.95
C PHE A 119 3.12 17.61 6.90
N GLN A 120 1.89 17.88 6.47
CA GLN A 120 0.83 18.24 7.36
C GLN A 120 0.55 16.97 8.15
N SER A 121 1.13 16.95 9.33
CA SER A 121 0.69 16.25 10.52
C SER A 121 -0.77 16.61 10.82
N ASP A 122 -1.67 16.21 9.92
CA ASP A 122 -3.12 16.34 10.06
C ASP A 122 -3.73 14.93 10.07
N PHE A 123 -3.21 14.11 10.98
CA PHE A 123 -3.99 12.99 11.55
C PHE A 123 -5.16 13.51 12.43
N GLY A 124 -5.46 14.81 12.39
CA GLY A 124 -6.41 15.49 13.27
C GLY A 124 -7.85 15.54 12.77
N ASN A 125 -8.17 15.13 11.52
CA ASN A 125 -9.55 15.32 11.04
C ASN A 125 -10.10 14.30 10.04
N VAL A 126 -9.53 13.09 9.94
CA VAL A 126 -10.22 11.98 9.27
C VAL A 126 -11.03 11.24 10.33
N ARG A 127 -12.30 11.64 10.49
CA ARG A 127 -13.25 10.99 11.40
C ARG A 127 -13.77 9.67 10.81
N THR A 128 -12.86 8.75 10.48
CA THR A 128 -13.15 7.33 10.25
C THR A 128 -12.81 6.57 11.54
N PRO A 129 -13.56 5.52 11.93
CA PRO A 129 -13.38 4.88 13.23
C PRO A 129 -11.97 4.31 13.36
N TYR A 130 -11.14 4.95 14.20
CA TYR A 130 -9.74 4.62 14.51
C TYR A 130 -9.49 3.12 14.80
N LEU A 131 -10.53 2.38 15.20
CA LEU A 131 -10.44 0.94 15.44
C LEU A 131 -10.14 0.13 14.17
N SER A 132 -10.68 0.47 12.99
CA SER A 132 -10.41 -0.36 11.80
C SER A 132 -8.98 -0.18 11.27
N GLN A 133 -8.41 1.02 11.40
CA GLN A 133 -7.03 1.33 11.02
C GLN A 133 -6.00 0.77 12.00
N GLN A 134 -6.28 0.75 13.32
CA GLN A 134 -5.42 0.08 14.29
C GLN A 134 -5.40 -1.44 14.09
N VAL A 135 -6.54 -2.06 13.75
CA VAL A 135 -6.58 -3.49 13.39
C VAL A 135 -5.75 -3.75 12.13
N CYS A 136 -5.85 -2.89 11.11
CA CYS A 136 -4.97 -2.97 9.93
C CYS A 136 -3.48 -2.90 10.31
N MET A 137 -3.10 -2.01 11.22
CA MET A 137 -1.71 -1.83 11.65
C MET A 137 -1.20 -3.01 12.50
N ILE A 138 -2.05 -3.59 13.37
CA ILE A 138 -1.73 -4.77 14.19
C ILE A 138 -1.61 -6.04 13.32
N TYR A 139 -2.49 -6.20 12.31
CA TYR A 139 -2.50 -7.39 11.47
C TYR A 139 -1.51 -7.31 10.31
N ILE A 140 -1.20 -6.13 9.76
CA ILE A 140 -0.03 -5.95 8.87
C ILE A 140 1.28 -6.15 9.65
N CYS A 141 1.33 -5.91 10.96
CA CYS A 141 2.49 -6.36 11.74
C CYS A 141 2.48 -7.89 11.99
N SER A 142 1.30 -8.51 12.12
CA SER A 142 1.16 -9.94 12.44
C SER A 142 1.32 -10.88 11.22
N LEU A 143 0.89 -10.48 10.02
CA LEU A 143 1.08 -11.22 8.77
C LEU A 143 2.52 -11.20 8.23
N PHE A 144 3.38 -10.36 8.80
CA PHE A 144 4.77 -10.18 8.36
C PHE A 144 5.82 -10.63 9.38
N TYR A 145 5.40 -11.17 10.53
CA TYR A 145 6.27 -11.79 11.55
C TYR A 145 6.19 -13.33 11.56
N LEU A 146 5.41 -13.93 10.65
CA LEU A 146 5.41 -15.37 10.33
C LEU A 146 5.97 -15.58 8.91
#